data_AF-A0A1I3XAT4-F1
#
_entry.id   AF-A0A1I3XAT4-F1
#
_cell.length_a   1.000
_cell.length_b   1.000
_cell.length_c   1.000
_cell.angle_alpha   90.00
_cell.angle_beta   90.00
_cell.angle_gamma   90.00
#
_symmetry.space_group_name_H-M   'P 1'
#
loop_
_entity.id
_entity.type
_entity.pdbx_description
1 polymer ?
#
loop_
_entity_poly.entity_id
_entity_poly.type
_entity_poly.pdbx_seq_one_letter_code
_entity_poly.pdbx_strand_id
1 'polypeptide(L)'
;MNDNPSSEVRKLNAIEEASALVRAVAEPCPPGDSVKAAIVRARRRLGWSYSRTRAVWYADLRIRLAAYELDDLRAKALAPRVEKERDRYESLIDRIGGTGGSGSDNI
;
A
#
# COMPACT_ATOMS: atom_id res chain seq x y z
N MET A 1 38.02 2.52 -6.08
CA MET A 1 36.56 2.43 -5.97
C MET A 1 35.97 2.58 -7.37
N ASN A 2 35.47 1.51 -7.97
CA ASN A 2 34.70 1.60 -9.21
C ASN A 2 33.22 1.46 -8.87
N ASP A 3 32.58 2.56 -8.53
CA ASP A 3 31.12 2.61 -8.46
C ASP A 3 30.59 2.59 -9.90
N ASN A 4 30.10 1.42 -10.33
CA ASN A 4 29.49 1.24 -11.63
C ASN A 4 28.16 2.04 -11.68
N PRO A 5 27.99 3.01 -12.60
CA PRO A 5 26.80 3.86 -12.67
C PRO A 5 25.50 3.07 -12.81
N SER A 6 25.55 1.89 -13.45
CA SER A 6 24.38 1.00 -13.59
C SER A 6 23.88 0.46 -12.24
N SER A 7 24.77 0.26 -11.27
CA SER A 7 24.38 -0.22 -9.93
C SER A 7 23.71 0.87 -9.09
N GLU A 8 24.10 2.13 -9.29
CA GLU A 8 23.54 3.26 -8.55
C GLU A 8 22.14 3.62 -9.05
N VAL A 9 21.94 3.62 -10.38
CA VAL A 9 20.61 3.80 -10.99
C VAL A 9 19.63 2.73 -10.53
N ARG A 10 20.08 1.47 -10.42
CA ARG A 10 19.24 0.38 -9.89
C ARG A 10 18.84 0.61 -8.43
N LYS A 11 19.74 1.11 -7.59
CA LYS A 11 19.44 1.43 -6.18
C LYS A 11 18.45 2.58 -6.09
N LEU A 12 18.64 3.64 -6.88
CA LEU A 12 17.74 4.79 -6.91
C LEU A 12 16.32 4.35 -7.29
N ASN A 13 16.18 3.57 -8.36
CA ASN A 13 14.88 3.05 -8.79
C ASN A 13 14.23 2.17 -7.69
N ALA A 14 15.01 1.31 -7.04
CA ALA A 14 14.50 0.44 -5.98
C ALA A 14 14.01 1.22 -4.75
N ILE A 15 14.71 2.28 -4.35
CA ILE A 15 14.30 3.09 -3.19
C ILE A 15 13.09 3.98 -3.52
N GLU A 16 13.00 4.50 -4.74
CA GLU A 16 11.85 5.27 -5.20
C GLU A 16 10.60 4.40 -5.27
N GLU A 17 10.74 3.19 -5.82
CA GLU A 17 9.68 2.20 -5.83
C GLU A 17 9.25 1.83 -4.40
N ALA A 18 10.20 1.57 -3.51
CA ALA A 18 9.90 1.28 -2.11
C ALA A 18 9.15 2.43 -1.42
N SER A 19 9.54 3.69 -1.69
CA SER A 19 8.85 4.87 -1.17
C SER A 19 7.39 4.92 -1.62
N ALA A 20 7.14 4.68 -2.92
CA ALA A 20 5.78 4.64 -3.46
C ALA A 20 4.93 3.52 -2.83
N LEU A 21 5.51 2.33 -2.69
CA LEU A 21 4.84 1.17 -2.09
C LEU A 21 4.53 1.40 -0.59
N VAL A 22 5.45 1.96 0.19
CA VAL A 22 5.19 2.29 1.61
C VAL A 22 4.02 3.29 1.73
N ARG A 23 3.94 4.28 0.83
CA ARG A 23 2.81 5.23 0.81
C ARG A 23 1.49 4.55 0.48
N ALA A 24 1.49 3.64 -0.49
CA ALA A 24 0.31 2.83 -0.82
C ALA A 24 -0.13 1.95 0.37
N VAL A 25 0.82 1.32 1.05
CA VAL A 25 0.55 0.53 2.28
C VAL A 25 -0.01 1.40 3.40
N ALA A 26 0.23 2.70 3.43
CA ALA A 26 -0.35 3.58 4.45
C ALA A 26 -1.85 3.80 4.24
N GLU A 27 -2.39 3.71 3.03
CA GLU A 27 -3.77 4.09 2.72
C GLU A 27 -4.86 3.29 3.46
N PRO A 28 -6.03 3.87 3.79
CA PRO A 28 -6.49 5.22 3.46
C PRO A 28 -5.88 6.30 4.37
N CYS A 29 -5.51 7.45 3.78
CA CYS A 29 -5.11 8.66 4.50
C CYS A 29 -6.27 9.68 4.41
N PRO A 30 -7.11 9.82 5.45
CA PRO A 30 -8.20 10.78 5.43
C PRO A 30 -7.67 12.23 5.31
N PRO A 31 -8.48 13.16 4.76
CA PRO A 31 -8.09 14.58 4.69
C PRO A 31 -7.88 15.16 6.10
N GLY A 32 -6.78 15.90 6.27
CA GLY A 32 -6.33 16.39 7.57
C GLY A 32 -5.38 15.45 8.32
N ASP A 33 -5.11 14.25 7.79
CA ASP A 33 -4.18 13.34 8.43
C ASP A 33 -2.71 13.78 8.25
N SER A 34 -1.91 13.57 9.29
CA SER A 34 -0.51 13.98 9.30
C SER A 34 0.37 12.93 8.61
N VAL A 35 1.46 13.38 7.99
CA VAL A 35 2.50 12.48 7.43
C VAL A 35 3.01 11.49 8.50
N LYS A 36 3.15 11.96 9.74
CA LYS A 36 3.57 11.12 10.87
C LYS A 36 2.58 9.98 11.13
N ALA A 37 1.28 10.26 11.11
CA ALA A 37 0.25 9.24 11.28
C ALA A 37 0.22 8.24 10.12
N ALA A 38 0.42 8.70 8.88
CA ALA A 38 0.58 7.82 7.72
C ALA A 38 1.78 6.88 7.86
N ILE A 39 2.94 7.38 8.30
CA ILE A 39 4.13 6.57 8.59
C ILE A 39 3.86 5.56 9.71
N VAL A 40 3.14 5.96 10.77
CA VAL A 40 2.77 5.04 11.86
C VAL A 40 1.84 3.93 11.38
N ARG A 41 0.90 4.24 10.47
CA ARG A 41 0.04 3.22 9.84
C ARG A 41 0.84 2.25 8.99
N ALA A 42 1.72 2.76 8.12
CA ALA A 42 2.60 1.93 7.30
C ALA A 42 3.49 1.02 8.17
N ARG A 43 4.09 1.59 9.22
CA ARG A 43 4.89 0.86 10.21
C ARG A 43 4.13 -0.32 10.81
N ARG A 44 2.88 -0.10 11.26
CA ARG A 44 2.05 -1.15 11.88
C ARG A 44 1.73 -2.29 10.90
N ARG A 45 1.46 -1.96 9.63
CA ARG A 45 1.16 -2.95 8.59
C ARG A 45 2.39 -3.72 8.09
N LEU A 46 3.54 -3.05 8.06
CA LEU A 46 4.80 -3.65 7.61
C LEU A 46 5.54 -4.41 8.73
N GLY A 47 5.27 -4.09 10.00
CA GLY A 47 6.00 -4.63 11.15
C GLY A 47 7.39 -3.99 11.34
N TRP A 48 7.67 -2.88 10.67
CA TRP A 48 8.98 -2.23 10.70
C TRP A 48 9.16 -1.30 11.91
N SER A 49 10.41 -0.87 12.15
CA SER A 49 10.67 0.25 13.08
C SER A 49 10.23 1.58 12.46
N TYR A 50 9.89 2.57 13.31
CA TYR A 50 9.49 3.90 12.83
C TYR A 50 10.61 4.56 12.02
N SER A 51 11.86 4.49 12.49
CA SER A 51 13.00 5.07 11.80
C SER A 51 13.25 4.44 10.43
N ARG A 52 13.14 3.11 10.31
CA ARG A 52 13.25 2.41 9.01
C ARG A 52 12.12 2.81 8.07
N THR A 53 10.89 2.81 8.57
CA THR A 53 9.71 3.19 7.78
C THR A 53 9.81 4.63 7.28
N ARG A 54 10.24 5.56 8.15
CA ARG A 54 10.46 6.96 7.79
C ARG A 54 11.58 7.13 6.75
N ALA A 55 12.68 6.40 6.90
CA ALA A 55 13.79 6.47 5.95
C ALA A 55 13.38 6.01 4.55
N VAL A 56 12.65 4.89 4.46
CA VAL A 56 12.08 4.42 3.18
C VAL A 56 11.00 5.38 2.64
N TRP A 57 10.16 5.94 3.52
CA TRP A 57 9.14 6.92 3.15
C TRP A 57 9.73 8.14 2.41
N TYR A 58 10.89 8.62 2.87
CA TYR A 58 11.61 9.74 2.25
C TYR A 58 12.65 9.32 1.21
N ALA A 59 12.65 8.05 0.80
CA ALA A 59 13.60 7.49 -0.15
C ALA A 59 15.08 7.73 0.23
N ASP A 60 15.42 7.55 1.51
CA ASP A 60 16.80 7.74 1.99
C ASP A 60 17.75 6.71 1.34
N LEU A 61 18.65 7.20 0.48
CA LEU A 61 19.61 6.41 -0.29
C LEU A 61 20.60 5.62 0.58
N ARG A 62 20.72 5.95 1.88
CA ARG A 62 21.57 5.22 2.82
C ARG A 62 20.95 3.87 3.20
N ILE A 63 19.65 3.70 3.00
CA ILE A 63 18.96 2.44 3.31
C ILE A 63 19.26 1.43 2.22
N ARG A 64 19.72 0.25 2.65
CA ARG A 64 19.81 -0.94 1.80
C ARG A 64 18.48 -1.68 1.89
N LEU A 65 17.78 -1.80 0.76
CA LEU A 65 16.72 -2.79 0.57
C LEU A 65 17.26 -3.92 -0.28
N ALA A 66 17.04 -5.15 0.18
CA ALA A 66 17.25 -6.32 -0.66
C ALA A 66 16.06 -6.54 -1.60
N ALA A 67 16.29 -7.27 -2.70
CA ALA A 67 15.24 -7.56 -3.68
C ALA A 67 14.01 -8.26 -3.06
N TYR A 68 14.24 -9.24 -2.17
CA TYR A 68 13.16 -9.95 -1.47
C TYR A 68 12.33 -9.03 -0.56
N GLU A 69 12.93 -8.00 0.04
CA GLU A 69 12.19 -7.04 0.87
C GLU A 69 11.28 -6.16 0.01
N LEU A 70 11.74 -5.81 -1.19
CA LEU A 70 10.93 -5.05 -2.16
C LEU A 70 9.76 -5.90 -2.67
N ASP A 71 9.97 -7.19 -2.90
CA ASP A 71 8.90 -8.12 -3.31
C ASP A 71 7.85 -8.31 -2.20
N ASP A 72 8.25 -8.47 -0.94
CA ASP A 72 7.34 -8.49 0.21
C ASP A 72 6.55 -7.17 0.32
N LEU A 73 7.21 -6.04 0.05
CA LEU A 73 6.57 -4.73 0.03
C LEU A 73 5.51 -4.62 -1.08
N ARG A 74 5.81 -5.12 -2.28
CA ARG A 74 4.86 -5.18 -3.41
C ARG A 74 3.63 -6.01 -3.03
N ALA A 75 3.82 -7.17 -2.41
CA ALA A 75 2.73 -8.03 -1.97
C ALA A 75 1.84 -7.33 -0.92
N LYS A 76 2.45 -6.67 0.07
CA LYS A 76 1.72 -5.95 1.13
C LYS A 76 1.02 -4.69 0.63
N ALA A 77 1.56 -4.02 -0.38
CA ALA A 77 0.93 -2.86 -1.01
C ALA A 77 -0.29 -3.25 -1.85
N LEU A 78 -0.31 -4.47 -2.40
CA LEU A 78 -1.44 -4.98 -3.19
C LEU A 78 -2.65 -5.35 -2.31
N ALA A 79 -2.41 -5.87 -1.11
CA ALA A 79 -3.47 -6.30 -0.18
C ALA A 79 -4.56 -5.24 0.10
N PRO A 80 -4.25 -3.99 0.50
CA PRO A 80 -5.28 -2.97 0.73
C PRO A 80 -5.99 -2.51 -0.55
N ARG A 81 -5.41 -2.77 -1.73
CA ARG A 81 -5.99 -2.41 -3.03
C ARG A 81 -7.05 -3.44 -3.45
N VAL A 82 -6.77 -4.72 -3.24
CA VAL A 82 -7.72 -5.82 -3.48
C VAL A 82 -8.93 -5.73 -2.55
N GLU A 83 -8.71 -5.37 -1.28
CA GLU A 83 -9.79 -5.22 -0.30
C GLU A 83 -10.75 -4.08 -0.66
N LYS A 84 -10.23 -2.90 -1.04
CA LYS A 84 -11.06 -1.79 -1.53
C LYS A 84 -11.88 -2.14 -2.78
N GLU A 85 -11.31 -2.93 -3.69
CA GLU A 85 -12.05 -3.38 -4.87
C GLU A 85 -13.17 -4.35 -4.49
N ARG A 86 -12.92 -5.28 -3.56
CA ARG A 86 -13.96 -6.18 -3.04
C ARG A 86 -15.13 -5.41 -2.42
N ASP A 87 -14.86 -4.46 -1.54
CA ASP A 87 -15.91 -3.64 -0.90
C ASP A 87 -16.74 -2.87 -1.95
N ARG A 88 -16.08 -2.39 -3.02
CA ARG A 88 -16.74 -1.72 -4.13
C ARG A 88 -17.65 -2.67 -4.92
N TYR A 89 -17.19 -3.89 -5.20
CA TYR A 89 -18.02 -4.90 -5.90
C TYR A 89 -19.19 -5.35 -5.03
N GLU A 90 -18.98 -5.60 -3.74
CA GLU A 90 -20.05 -5.95 -2.81
C GLU A 90 -21.10 -4.83 -2.71
N SER A 91 -20.67 -3.57 -2.66
CA SER A 91 -21.59 -2.41 -2.68
C SER A 91 -22.40 -2.30 -3.98
N LEU A 92 -21.80 -2.67 -5.12
CA LEU A 92 -22.51 -2.70 -6.41
C LEU A 92 -23.52 -3.84 -6.48
N ILE A 93 -23.17 -5.00 -5.92
CA ILE A 93 -24.06 -6.17 -5.84
C ILE A 93 -25.25 -5.88 -4.94
N ASP A 94 -25.04 -5.28 -3.77
CA ASP A 94 -26.12 -4.88 -2.85
C ASP A 94 -27.08 -3.87 -3.52
N ARG A 95 -26.52 -2.89 -4.23
CA ARG A 95 -27.30 -1.89 -4.97
C ARG A 95 -28.09 -2.47 -6.14
N ILE A 96 -27.60 -3.52 -6.79
CA ILE A 96 -28.29 -4.21 -7.90
C ILE A 96 -29.30 -5.25 -7.34
N GLY A 97 -29.01 -5.87 -6.20
CA GLY A 97 -29.84 -6.88 -5.55
C GLY A 97 -31.06 -6.30 -4.80
N GLY A 98 -31.10 -4.99 -4.56
CA GLY A 98 -32.18 -4.29 -3.85
C GLY A 98 -33.56 -4.25 -4.53
N THR A 99 -33.74 -4.87 -5.70
CA THR A 99 -35.06 -5.05 -6.33
C THR A 99 -35.53 -6.50 -6.20
N GLY A 100 -35.96 -6.87 -5.00
CA GLY A 100 -36.64 -8.13 -4.70
C GLY A 100 -37.81 -7.90 -3.75
N GLY A 101 -38.57 -6.82 -3.93
CA GLY A 101 -39.80 -6.57 -3.20
C GLY A 101 -41.00 -7.27 -3.86
N SER A 102 -41.62 -8.16 -3.11
CA SER A 102 -43.05 -8.48 -3.09
C SER A 102 -43.75 -9.01 -4.35
N GLY A 103 -44.43 -10.14 -4.20
CA GLY A 103 -45.57 -10.48 -5.04
C GLY A 103 -45.72 -11.96 -5.36
N SER A 104 -46.09 -12.78 -4.39
CA SER A 104 -46.82 -14.05 -4.62
C SER A 104 -47.53 -14.47 -3.32
N ASP A 105 -48.47 -13.65 -2.86
CA ASP A 105 -49.71 -14.21 -2.34
C ASP A 105 -50.41 -14.90 -3.53
N ASN A 106 -50.44 -16.23 -3.59
CA ASN A 106 -51.65 -16.96 -3.98
C ASN A 106 -51.54 -18.49 -3.83
N ILE A 107 -52.61 -19.01 -3.21
CA ILE A 107 -53.15 -20.40 -3.15
C ILE A 107 -52.57 -21.30 -2.05
#